data_AF-A0A8J8AQ50-F1
#
_entry.id   AF-A0A8J8AQ50-F1
#
_cell.length_a   1.000
_cell.length_b   1.000
_cell.length_c   1.000
_cell.angle_alpha   90.00
_cell.angle_beta   90.00
_cell.angle_gamma   90.00
#
_symmetry.space_group_name_H-M   'P 1'
#
loop_
_entity.id
_entity.type
_entity.pdbx_description
1 polymer ?
#
loop_
_entity_poly.entity_id
_entity_poly.type
_entity_poly.pdbx_seq_one_letter_code
_entity_poly.pdbx_strand_id
1 'polypeptide(L)'
;MYNIQLAKGKAGKINFFGMGGISSIDFIVKDVDTTDFYARQDQDGYSTNNFTVVGAKHSIDVSAKSYIKTVVSYASTKADYDQYQYALPLTYSYRWLNYQVKSNSSTFRVSSFINTKFNAKISLRSGVLAEFFHTSSYVISRDGKPETAPFE
;
A
#
# COMPACT_ATOMS: atom_id res chain seq x y z
N MET A 1 6.74 12.37 3.94
CA MET A 1 6.44 11.84 5.30
C MET A 1 6.34 13.01 6.25
N TYR A 2 5.39 12.99 7.18
CA TYR A 2 5.26 14.00 8.24
C TYR A 2 4.89 13.36 9.59
N ASN A 3 5.26 14.06 10.66
CA ASN A 3 4.90 13.70 12.03
C ASN A 3 4.84 14.98 12.87
N ILE A 4 3.63 15.48 13.12
CA ILE A 4 3.38 16.78 13.73
C ILE A 4 2.76 16.58 15.11
N GLN A 5 3.48 17.03 16.14
CA GLN A 5 3.03 16.99 17.53
C GLN A 5 2.46 18.34 17.93
N LEU A 6 1.22 18.35 18.43
CA LEU A 6 0.63 19.53 19.03
C LEU A 6 1.11 19.72 20.47
N ALA A 7 1.11 20.97 20.93
CA ALA A 7 1.40 21.29 22.32
C ALA A 7 0.44 20.56 23.27
N LYS A 8 0.95 20.16 24.44
CA LYS A 8 0.17 19.43 25.45
C LYS A 8 -0.95 20.34 25.95
N GLY A 9 -2.19 19.99 25.62
CA GLY A 9 -3.39 20.64 26.14
C GLY A 9 -3.90 19.98 27.41
N LYS A 10 -5.00 20.50 27.97
CA LYS A 10 -5.70 19.90 29.12
C LYS A 10 -6.22 18.48 28.83
N ALA A 11 -6.53 18.19 27.56
CA ALA A 11 -6.98 16.88 27.11
C ALA A 11 -5.82 15.91 26.76
N GLY A 12 -4.56 16.28 26.97
CA GLY A 12 -3.39 15.45 26.67
C GLY A 12 -2.59 15.89 25.44
N LYS A 13 -1.83 14.96 24.85
CA LYS A 13 -0.97 15.16 23.68
C LYS A 13 -1.65 14.58 22.44
N ILE A 14 -1.68 15.34 21.35
CA ILE A 14 -2.18 14.90 20.05
C ILE A 14 -1.03 14.96 19.04
N ASN A 15 -0.89 13.91 18.24
CA ASN A 15 0.13 13.81 17.22
C ASN A 15 -0.46 13.26 15.92
N PHE A 16 -0.28 13.99 14.82
CA PHE A 16 -0.68 13.56 13.49
C PHE A 16 0.53 13.03 12.73
N PHE A 17 0.36 11.95 12.00
CA PHE A 17 1.42 11.36 11.21
C PHE A 17 0.89 10.90 9.87
N GLY A 18 1.76 10.94 8.86
CA GLY A 18 1.40 10.41 7.56
C GLY A 18 2.61 10.19 6.67
N MET A 19 2.46 9.25 5.77
CA MET A 19 3.46 8.87 4.79
C MET A 19 2.75 8.36 3.55
N GLY A 20 3.31 8.66 2.39
CA GLY A 20 2.84 8.08 1.15
C GLY A 20 3.97 8.07 0.15
N GLY A 21 3.80 7.24 -0.86
CA GLY A 21 4.74 7.06 -1.95
C GLY A 21 4.02 6.56 -3.18
N ILE A 22 4.57 6.94 -4.33
CA ILE A 22 4.19 6.40 -5.63
C ILE A 22 5.43 5.77 -6.24
N SER A 23 5.27 4.65 -6.93
CA SER A 23 6.31 4.05 -7.73
C SER A 23 5.75 3.62 -9.07
N SER A 24 6.54 3.80 -10.13
CA SER A 24 6.30 3.22 -11.44
C SER A 24 7.56 2.50 -11.87
N ILE A 25 7.40 1.31 -12.42
CA ILE A 25 8.46 0.56 -13.07
C ILE A 25 7.92 0.15 -14.44
N ASP A 26 8.64 0.56 -15.47
CA ASP A 26 8.27 0.33 -16.86
C ASP A 26 9.29 -0.65 -17.46
N PHE A 27 8.83 -1.82 -17.84
CA PHE A 27 9.58 -2.85 -18.55
C PHE A 27 9.30 -2.69 -20.03
N ILE A 28 10.20 -2.01 -20.76
CA ILE A 28 10.05 -1.72 -22.18
C ILE A 28 10.91 -2.69 -22.97
N VAL A 29 10.28 -3.57 -23.75
CA VAL A 29 10.98 -4.69 -24.41
C VAL A 29 12.03 -4.24 -25.42
N LYS A 30 11.85 -3.06 -26.02
CA LYS A 30 12.83 -2.44 -26.94
C LYS A 30 14.17 -2.13 -26.26
N ASP A 31 14.15 -1.93 -24.95
CA ASP A 31 15.29 -1.53 -24.14
C ASP A 31 15.84 -2.69 -23.29
N VAL A 32 15.28 -3.89 -23.42
CA VAL A 32 15.73 -5.11 -22.73
C VAL A 32 16.91 -5.74 -23.47
N ASP A 33 17.99 -6.03 -22.74
CA ASP A 33 19.18 -6.69 -23.28
C ASP A 33 18.84 -8.14 -23.71
N THR A 34 19.38 -8.56 -24.85
CA THR A 34 19.15 -9.88 -25.46
C THR A 34 19.59 -11.07 -24.59
N THR A 35 20.29 -10.82 -23.48
CA THR A 35 20.73 -11.83 -22.51
C THR A 35 19.76 -12.08 -21.35
N ASP A 36 18.63 -11.36 -21.28
CA ASP A 36 17.62 -11.57 -20.23
C ASP A 36 16.70 -12.75 -20.57
N PHE A 37 16.95 -13.90 -19.95
CA PHE A 37 16.20 -15.15 -20.14
C PHE A 37 14.82 -15.17 -19.48
N TYR A 38 14.47 -14.14 -18.69
CA TYR A 38 13.21 -14.09 -17.95
C TYR A 38 12.20 -13.08 -18.55
N ALA A 39 12.65 -12.20 -19.45
CA ALA A 39 11.81 -11.25 -20.15
C ALA A 39 11.31 -11.82 -21.49
N ARG A 40 9.99 -11.85 -21.68
CA ARG A 40 9.41 -12.15 -23.00
C ARG A 40 9.68 -10.98 -23.93
N GLN A 41 10.42 -11.22 -25.03
CA GLN A 41 10.85 -10.18 -26.00
C GLN A 41 9.70 -9.58 -26.84
N ASP A 42 8.45 -9.99 -26.59
CA ASP A 42 7.26 -9.54 -27.29
C ASP A 42 6.29 -8.75 -26.38
N GLN A 43 6.68 -8.36 -25.16
CA GLN A 43 5.77 -7.75 -24.19
C GLN A 43 6.36 -6.56 -23.42
N ASP A 44 5.57 -5.49 -23.27
CA ASP A 44 5.87 -4.40 -22.32
C ASP A 44 5.06 -4.61 -21.04
N GLY A 45 5.67 -4.32 -19.89
CA GLY A 45 5.01 -4.38 -18.58
C GLY A 45 5.10 -3.05 -17.85
N TYR A 46 4.01 -2.59 -17.24
CA TYR A 46 3.95 -1.35 -16.48
C TYR A 46 3.42 -1.66 -15.08
N SER A 47 4.28 -1.57 -14.06
CA SER A 47 3.88 -1.70 -12.66
C SER A 47 3.76 -0.32 -12.04
N THR A 48 2.56 0.08 -11.65
CA THR A 48 2.32 1.34 -10.94
C THR A 48 1.75 1.05 -9.57
N ASN A 49 2.45 1.49 -8.52
CA ASN A 49 2.01 1.30 -7.15
C ASN A 49 1.85 2.65 -6.45
N ASN A 50 0.86 2.73 -5.57
CA ASN A 50 0.75 3.80 -4.61
C ASN A 50 0.58 3.21 -3.21
N PHE A 51 1.09 3.92 -2.22
CA PHE A 51 0.69 3.66 -0.85
C PHE A 51 0.53 4.99 -0.12
N THR A 52 -0.39 5.00 0.83
CA THR A 52 -0.61 6.11 1.73
C THR A 52 -1.01 5.58 3.09
N VAL A 53 -0.51 6.22 4.13
CA VAL A 53 -0.84 5.96 5.53
C VAL A 53 -1.00 7.31 6.19
N VAL A 54 -2.11 7.51 6.88
CA VAL A 54 -2.38 8.70 7.68
C VAL A 54 -2.97 8.28 9.01
N GLY A 55 -2.71 9.05 10.06
CA GLY A 55 -3.28 8.75 11.36
C GLY A 55 -3.06 9.83 12.40
N ALA A 56 -3.76 9.64 13.50
CA ALA A 56 -3.66 10.47 14.68
C ALA A 56 -3.40 9.59 15.90
N LYS A 57 -2.58 10.10 16.81
CA LYS A 57 -2.31 9.52 18.12
C LYS A 57 -2.77 10.52 19.16
N HIS A 58 -3.58 10.06 20.10
CA HIS A 58 -3.96 10.80 21.30
C HIS A 58 -3.40 10.08 22.51
N SER A 59 -2.81 10.83 23.44
CA SER A 59 -2.25 10.28 24.66
C SER A 59 -2.58 11.17 25.85
N ILE A 60 -3.08 10.57 26.92
CA ILE A 60 -3.41 11.27 28.16
C ILE A 60 -2.84 10.50 29.36
N ASP A 61 -2.21 11.24 30.27
CA ASP A 61 -1.70 10.70 31.53
C ASP A 61 -2.89 10.57 32.50
N VAL A 62 -3.25 9.35 32.89
CA VAL A 62 -4.34 9.08 33.84
C VAL A 62 -3.84 9.20 35.28
N SER A 63 -2.56 8.88 35.49
CA SER A 63 -1.86 9.00 36.77
C SER A 63 -0.39 9.27 36.50
N ALA A 64 0.39 9.61 37.52
CA ALA A 64 1.84 9.79 37.42
C ALA A 64 2.57 8.53 36.89
N LYS A 65 1.93 7.36 37.02
CA LYS A 65 2.47 6.05 36.61
C LYS A 65 1.74 5.42 35.43
N SER A 66 0.66 6.04 34.93
CA SER A 66 -0.22 5.41 33.94
C SER A 66 -0.63 6.39 32.85
N TYR A 67 -0.59 5.93 31.60
CA TYR A 67 -1.11 6.69 30.47
C TYR A 67 -1.99 5.83 29.58
N ILE A 68 -2.98 6.47 28.98
CA ILE A 68 -3.79 5.89 27.90
C ILE A 68 -3.26 6.46 26.59
N LYS A 69 -3.17 5.61 25.58
CA LYS A 69 -2.86 6.01 24.21
C LYS A 69 -3.85 5.38 23.24
N THR A 70 -4.48 6.24 22.46
CA THR A 70 -5.37 5.86 21.38
C THR A 70 -4.72 6.24 20.05
N VAL A 71 -4.73 5.33 19.09
CA VAL A 71 -4.19 5.52 17.74
C VAL A 71 -5.29 5.17 16.76
N VAL A 72 -5.61 6.10 15.86
CA VAL A 72 -6.49 5.88 14.73
C VAL A 72 -5.67 6.09 13.46
N SER A 73 -5.72 5.14 12.54
CA SER A 73 -4.99 5.22 11.29
C SER A 73 -5.77 4.62 10.13
N TYR A 74 -5.58 5.21 8.96
CA TYR A 74 -6.04 4.70 7.69
C TYR A 74 -4.83 4.46 6.79
N ALA A 75 -4.78 3.30 6.16
CA ALA A 75 -3.79 2.94 5.15
C ALA A 75 -4.51 2.55 3.87
N SER A 76 -3.95 2.92 2.73
CA SER A 76 -4.40 2.49 1.41
C SER A 76 -3.19 2.16 0.54
N THR A 77 -3.28 1.08 -0.22
CA THR A 77 -2.26 0.63 -1.16
C THR A 77 -2.95 0.23 -2.45
N LYS A 78 -2.50 0.80 -3.56
CA LYS A 78 -2.91 0.41 -4.90
C LYS A 78 -1.73 -0.23 -5.60
N ALA A 79 -1.96 -1.37 -6.23
CA ALA A 79 -0.98 -2.06 -7.04
C ALA A 79 -1.61 -2.40 -8.39
N ASP A 80 -1.15 -1.70 -9.41
CA ASP A 80 -1.60 -1.87 -10.78
C ASP A 80 -0.47 -2.48 -11.61
N TYR A 81 -0.83 -3.40 -12.49
CA TYR A 81 0.07 -3.96 -13.48
C TYR A 81 -0.63 -4.07 -14.82
N ASP A 82 -0.08 -3.44 -15.85
CA ASP A 82 -0.59 -3.49 -17.22
C ASP A 82 0.48 -4.12 -18.12
N GLN A 83 0.10 -5.10 -18.94
CA GLN A 83 0.99 -5.79 -19.86
C GLN A 83 0.46 -5.68 -21.29
N TYR A 84 1.30 -5.18 -22.18
CA TYR A 84 1.00 -5.08 -23.60
C TYR A 84 1.81 -6.11 -24.37
N GLN A 85 1.20 -6.74 -25.37
CA GLN A 85 1.86 -7.69 -26.26
C GLN A 85 1.93 -7.15 -27.69
N TYR A 86 3.04 -7.42 -28.38
CA TYR A 86 3.28 -7.04 -29.76
C TYR A 86 2.91 -8.16 -30.73
N ALA A 87 2.48 -7.78 -31.95
CA ALA A 87 2.29 -8.73 -33.03
C ALA A 87 3.62 -9.34 -33.49
N LEU A 88 3.59 -10.63 -33.86
CA LEU A 88 4.69 -11.29 -34.56
C LEU A 88 4.46 -11.25 -36.07
N PRO A 89 5.48 -10.97 -36.91
CA PRO A 89 6.86 -10.62 -36.54
C PRO A 89 6.97 -9.24 -35.86
N LEU A 90 7.95 -9.09 -34.94
CA LEU A 90 8.13 -7.89 -34.12
C LEU A 90 8.47 -6.65 -34.96
N THR A 91 7.49 -5.77 -35.14
CA THR A 91 7.65 -4.46 -35.82
C THR A 91 7.61 -3.28 -34.85
N TYR A 92 7.30 -3.54 -33.57
CA TYR A 92 7.05 -2.56 -32.50
C TYR A 92 6.04 -1.45 -32.85
N SER A 93 5.28 -1.61 -33.93
CA SER A 93 4.35 -0.61 -34.45
C SER A 93 2.92 -0.80 -33.94
N TYR A 94 2.60 -2.04 -33.51
CA TYR A 94 1.27 -2.42 -33.04
C TYR A 94 1.39 -3.31 -31.80
N ARG A 95 0.66 -2.93 -30.74
CA ARG A 95 0.54 -3.67 -29.47
C ARG A 95 -0.89 -3.61 -28.93
N TRP A 96 -1.30 -4.63 -28.20
CA TRP A 96 -2.59 -4.66 -27.50
C TRP A 96 -2.42 -5.00 -26.02
N LEU A 97 -3.37 -4.56 -25.20
CA LEU A 97 -3.40 -4.93 -23.78
C LEU A 97 -3.73 -6.43 -23.68
N ASN A 98 -2.83 -7.19 -23.08
CA ASN A 98 -2.90 -8.64 -22.97
C ASN A 98 -3.22 -9.07 -21.53
N TYR A 99 -2.67 -8.39 -20.53
CA TYR A 99 -2.91 -8.70 -19.13
C TYR A 99 -3.03 -7.42 -18.32
N GLN A 100 -4.01 -7.35 -17.41
CA GLN A 100 -4.15 -6.24 -16.49
C GLN A 100 -4.56 -6.74 -15.12
N VAL A 101 -3.87 -6.24 -14.11
CA VAL A 101 -4.17 -6.40 -12.69
C VAL A 101 -4.39 -5.03 -12.10
N LYS A 102 -5.52 -4.85 -11.43
CA LYS A 102 -5.79 -3.68 -10.61
C LYS A 102 -6.13 -4.17 -9.21
N SER A 103 -5.27 -3.86 -8.25
CA SER A 103 -5.45 -4.24 -6.86
C SER A 103 -5.50 -3.00 -5.98
N ASN A 104 -6.47 -2.93 -5.09
CA ASN A 104 -6.62 -1.86 -4.13
C ASN A 104 -6.98 -2.43 -2.76
N SER A 105 -6.12 -2.20 -1.79
CA SER A 105 -6.30 -2.62 -0.41
C SER A 105 -6.30 -1.41 0.50
N SER A 106 -7.25 -1.36 1.41
CA SER A 106 -7.35 -0.32 2.42
C SER A 106 -7.58 -0.93 3.79
N THR A 107 -7.05 -0.27 4.82
CA THR A 107 -7.11 -0.75 6.18
C THR A 107 -7.36 0.40 7.12
N PHE A 108 -8.46 0.34 7.85
CA PHE A 108 -8.75 1.26 8.94
C PHE A 108 -8.46 0.57 10.27
N ARG A 109 -7.65 1.21 11.12
CA ARG A 109 -7.21 0.65 12.41
C ARG A 109 -7.51 1.62 13.52
N VAL A 110 -8.07 1.09 14.61
CA VAL A 110 -8.25 1.79 15.88
C VAL A 110 -7.61 0.94 16.97
N SER A 111 -6.64 1.50 17.67
CA SER A 111 -5.99 0.84 18.82
C SER A 111 -6.08 1.76 20.03
N SER A 112 -6.47 1.22 21.18
CA SER A 112 -6.43 1.94 22.44
C SER A 112 -5.83 1.05 23.51
N PHE A 113 -4.85 1.56 24.22
CA PHE A 113 -4.21 0.81 25.30
C PHE A 113 -3.90 1.70 26.49
N ILE A 114 -3.95 1.08 27.66
CA ILE A 114 -3.46 1.64 28.91
C ILE A 114 -2.13 0.99 29.26
N ASN A 115 -1.19 1.81 29.71
CA ASN A 115 0.12 1.36 30.13
C ASN A 115 0.39 1.90 31.54
N THR A 116 0.55 1.00 32.51
CA THR A 116 0.79 1.31 33.92
C THR A 116 2.15 0.80 34.35
N LYS A 117 2.98 1.68 34.91
CA LYS A 117 4.30 1.37 35.45
C LYS A 117 4.22 1.18 36.96
N PHE A 118 4.31 -0.05 37.46
CA PHE A 118 4.23 -0.33 38.89
C PHE A 118 5.52 0.09 39.61
N ASN A 119 6.67 -0.26 39.04
CA ASN A 119 8.00 0.13 39.53
C ASN A 119 8.99 0.28 38.36
N ALA A 120 10.28 0.49 38.63
CA ALA A 120 11.30 0.63 37.59
C ALA A 120 11.50 -0.63 36.73
N LYS A 121 11.12 -1.81 37.25
CA LYS A 121 11.34 -3.13 36.63
C LYS A 121 10.07 -3.74 36.03
N ILE A 122 8.87 -3.30 36.45
CA ILE A 122 7.58 -3.90 36.10
C ILE A 122 6.65 -2.84 35.52
N SER A 123 6.18 -3.09 34.30
CA SER A 123 5.11 -2.34 33.64
C SER A 123 4.12 -3.30 32.99
N LEU A 124 2.83 -2.99 33.09
CA LEU A 124 1.76 -3.71 32.43
C LEU A 124 1.16 -2.83 31.33
N ARG A 125 0.96 -3.43 30.15
CA ARG A 125 0.21 -2.83 29.05
C ARG A 125 -0.94 -3.74 28.69
N SER A 126 -2.14 -3.18 28.62
CA SER A 126 -3.34 -3.88 28.16
C SER A 126 -4.15 -2.95 27.27
N GLY A 127 -4.84 -3.49 26.28
CA GLY A 127 -5.57 -2.69 25.30
C GLY A 127 -6.34 -3.52 24.30
N VAL A 128 -7.00 -2.80 23.41
CA VAL A 128 -7.82 -3.35 22.33
C VAL A 128 -7.32 -2.82 20.99
N LEU A 129 -7.47 -3.65 19.95
CA LEU A 129 -7.21 -3.29 18.56
C LEU A 129 -8.38 -3.77 17.72
N ALA A 130 -8.94 -2.88 16.94
CA ALA A 130 -9.94 -3.16 15.92
C ALA A 130 -9.37 -2.78 14.56
N GLU A 131 -9.52 -3.69 13.59
CA GLU A 131 -9.02 -3.52 12.24
C GLU A 131 -10.13 -3.88 11.24
N PHE A 132 -10.37 -2.97 10.31
CA PHE A 132 -11.27 -3.17 9.19
C PHE A 132 -10.45 -3.16 7.92
N PHE A 133 -10.34 -4.33 7.30
CA PHE A 133 -9.59 -4.54 6.08
C PHE A 133 -10.57 -4.69 4.90
N HIS A 134 -10.33 -3.93 3.84
CA HIS A 134 -11.07 -4.03 2.59
C HIS A 134 -10.08 -4.18 1.44
N THR A 135 -10.28 -5.20 0.61
CA THR A 135 -9.46 -5.41 -0.57
C THR A 135 -10.35 -5.72 -1.76
N SER A 136 -9.99 -5.13 -2.90
CA SER A 136 -10.56 -5.43 -4.20
C SER A 136 -9.41 -5.71 -5.15
N SER A 137 -9.51 -6.80 -5.89
CA SER A 137 -8.54 -7.14 -6.91
C SER A 137 -9.30 -7.61 -8.13
N TYR A 138 -8.92 -7.06 -9.27
CA TYR A 138 -9.45 -7.42 -10.57
C TYR A 138 -8.30 -7.83 -11.48
N VAL A 139 -8.51 -8.91 -12.21
CA VAL A 139 -7.55 -9.47 -13.15
C VAL A 139 -8.31 -9.76 -14.43
N ILE A 140 -7.77 -9.28 -15.53
CA ILE A 140 -8.26 -9.55 -16.88
C ILE A 140 -7.12 -9.96 -17.77
N SER A 141 -7.39 -10.94 -18.64
CA SER A 141 -6.37 -11.52 -19.46
C SER A 141 -6.89 -12.00 -20.80
N ARG A 142 -6.08 -11.77 -21.83
CA ARG A 142 -6.16 -12.39 -23.15
C ARG A 142 -5.05 -13.41 -23.36
N ASP A 143 -4.42 -13.88 -22.29
CA ASP A 143 -3.37 -14.90 -22.42
C ASP A 143 -3.95 -16.18 -23.04
N GLY A 144 -3.28 -16.64 -24.11
CA GLY A 144 -3.72 -17.78 -24.90
C GLY A 144 -4.93 -17.52 -25.82
N LYS A 145 -5.43 -16.28 -25.92
CA LYS A 145 -6.52 -15.89 -26.82
C LYS A 145 -5.98 -15.10 -28.03
N PRO A 146 -6.64 -15.18 -29.21
CA PRO A 146 -6.27 -14.37 -30.37
C PRO A 146 -6.47 -12.88 -30.09
N GLU A 147 -5.76 -12.02 -30.83
CA GLU A 147 -5.81 -10.54 -30.69
C GLU A 147 -7.24 -9.96 -30.78
N THR A 148 -8.11 -10.63 -31.53
CA THR A 148 -9.51 -10.22 -31.78
C THR A 148 -10.48 -10.66 -30.68
N ALA A 149 -10.09 -11.57 -29.79
CA ALA A 149 -10.97 -12.03 -28.70
C ALA A 149 -11.29 -10.87 -27.77
N PRO A 150 -12.49 -10.72 -27.20
CA PRO A 150 -12.82 -9.61 -26.28
C PRO A 150 -11.88 -9.56 -25.06
N PHE A 151 -11.64 -8.35 -24.54
CA PHE A 151 -10.80 -8.15 -23.35
C PHE A 151 -11.69 -8.29 -22.11
N GLU A 152 -11.58 -9.45 -21.47
CA GLU A 152 -12.42 -9.88 -20.35
C GLU A 152 -11.61 -10.47 -19.21
#